data_AF-A0A1B2E5E8-F1
#
_entry.id   AF-A0A1B2E5E8-F1
#
_cell.length_a   1.000
_cell.length_b   1.000
_cell.length_c   1.000
_cell.angle_alpha   90.00
_cell.angle_beta   90.00
_cell.angle_gamma   90.00
#
_symmetry.space_group_name_H-M   'P 1'
#
loop_
_entity.id
_entity.type
_entity.pdbx_description
1 polymer ?
#
loop_
_entity_poly.entity_id
_entity_poly.type
_entity_poly.pdbx_seq_one_letter_code
_entity_poly.pdbx_strand_id
1 'polypeptide(L)'
;MKIKWLDITKFLLLLLPTIVMLVLLIDLFPYTGLGRIASVPSTIIINSLIIWLYLAIKKKNFWIKYVGGLLTLIITLTITVIGHPQEFKPSVLVQSQDAIRAIKEMDNVTRNDLYVSGSHNSARYVVALFKYRDEILKDGTYQLYEKENVYFRNYTIKDLSEISSKLIGYHKVMWWYLNNERLFNGVW
;
A
#
# COMPACT_ATOMS: atom_id res chain seq x y z
N MET A 1 39.05 1.18 10.80
CA MET A 1 38.38 0.20 9.91
C MET A 1 38.37 0.77 8.50
N LYS A 2 39.10 0.20 7.53
CA LYS A 2 39.08 0.74 6.14
C LYS A 2 37.78 0.31 5.46
N ILE A 3 36.89 1.26 5.17
CA ILE A 3 35.67 1.02 4.40
C ILE A 3 36.08 0.70 2.97
N LYS A 4 35.67 -0.47 2.45
CA LYS A 4 35.89 -0.84 1.05
C LYS A 4 34.70 -0.39 0.22
N TRP A 5 34.93 0.07 -1.01
CA TRP A 5 33.88 0.41 -1.98
C TRP A 5 32.84 -0.71 -2.16
N LEU A 6 33.29 -1.97 -2.09
CA LEU A 6 32.42 -3.15 -2.15
C LEU A 6 31.42 -3.24 -0.99
N ASP A 7 31.73 -2.65 0.16
CA ASP A 7 30.82 -2.67 1.32
C ASP A 7 29.79 -1.54 1.24
N ILE A 8 30.17 -0.39 0.66
CA ILE A 8 29.24 0.71 0.34
C ILE A 8 28.20 0.25 -0.69
N THR A 9 28.62 -0.42 -1.76
CA THR A 9 27.69 -0.93 -2.79
C THR A 9 26.71 -1.95 -2.25
N LYS A 10 27.16 -2.90 -1.41
CA LYS A 10 26.27 -3.85 -0.72
C LYS A 10 25.29 -3.15 0.22
N PHE A 11 25.77 -2.15 0.95
CA PHE A 11 24.93 -1.36 1.85
C PHE A 11 23.80 -0.68 1.07
N LEU A 12 24.13 0.04 0.00
CA LEU A 12 23.14 0.70 -0.86
C LEU A 12 22.15 -0.30 -1.47
N LEU A 13 22.62 -1.46 -1.92
CA LEU A 13 21.78 -2.49 -2.50
C LEU A 13 20.81 -3.11 -1.48
N LEU A 14 21.23 -3.27 -0.22
CA LEU A 14 20.36 -3.75 0.87
C LEU A 14 19.40 -2.66 1.37
N LEU A 15 19.76 -1.38 1.25
CA LEU A 15 18.91 -0.26 1.62
C LEU A 15 17.84 0.05 0.55
N LEU A 16 18.12 -0.22 -0.72
CA LEU A 16 17.24 0.09 -1.84
C LEU A 16 15.81 -0.44 -1.66
N PRO A 17 15.56 -1.70 -1.23
CA PRO A 17 14.20 -2.18 -0.98
C PRO A 17 13.46 -1.40 0.12
N THR A 18 14.16 -0.89 1.13
CA THR A 18 13.56 0.00 2.15
C THR A 18 13.07 1.29 1.51
N ILE A 19 13.88 1.91 0.65
CA ILE A 19 13.53 3.17 -0.04
C ILE A 19 12.31 2.94 -0.94
N VAL A 20 12.34 1.89 -1.76
CA VAL A 20 11.22 1.52 -2.64
C VAL A 20 9.96 1.27 -1.81
N MET A 21 10.06 0.53 -0.72
CA MET A 21 8.93 0.23 0.15
C MET A 21 8.35 1.50 0.80
N LEU A 22 9.19 2.44 1.25
CA LEU A 22 8.71 3.72 1.78
C LEU A 22 7.96 4.54 0.73
N VAL A 23 8.47 4.60 -0.50
CA VAL A 23 7.79 5.29 -1.61
C VAL A 23 6.42 4.65 -1.87
N LEU A 24 6.35 3.32 -1.94
CA LEU A 24 5.09 2.58 -2.11
C LEU A 24 4.13 2.83 -0.96
N LEU A 25 4.58 2.79 0.28
CA LEU A 25 3.73 3.02 1.45
C LEU A 25 3.22 4.45 1.53
N ILE A 26 3.99 5.44 1.10
CA ILE A 26 3.56 6.84 1.05
C ILE A 26 2.44 7.02 0.01
N ASP A 27 2.54 6.37 -1.15
CA ASP A 27 1.52 6.47 -2.20
C ASP A 27 0.25 5.65 -1.85
N LEU A 28 0.43 4.41 -1.39
CA LEU A 28 -0.67 3.48 -1.12
C LEU A 28 -1.35 3.72 0.23
N PHE A 29 -0.64 4.23 1.22
CA PHE A 29 -1.19 4.47 2.56
C PHE A 29 -0.94 5.93 2.96
N PRO A 30 -1.63 6.89 2.31
CA PRO A 30 -1.31 8.32 2.40
C PRO A 30 -1.75 8.98 3.71
N TYR A 31 -2.41 8.26 4.61
CA TYR A 31 -2.92 8.77 5.89
C TYR A 31 -1.82 8.88 6.95
N THR A 32 -0.63 9.37 6.60
CA THR A 32 0.54 9.44 7.49
C THR A 32 0.67 10.76 8.24
N GLY A 33 0.02 11.82 7.73
CA GLY A 33 0.08 13.18 8.25
C GLY A 33 1.49 13.69 8.56
N LEU A 34 1.66 14.32 9.73
CA LEU A 34 2.94 14.86 10.21
C LEU A 34 3.90 13.76 10.67
N GLY A 35 3.38 12.61 11.11
CA GLY A 35 4.14 11.45 11.55
C GLY A 35 5.10 10.94 10.47
N ARG A 36 4.79 11.16 9.18
CA ARG A 36 5.71 10.87 8.07
C ARG A 36 7.06 11.56 8.21
N ILE A 37 7.09 12.80 8.69
CA ILE A 37 8.30 13.63 8.80
C ILE A 37 9.30 13.00 9.78
N ALA A 38 8.80 12.40 10.86
CA ALA A 38 9.64 11.72 11.85
C ALA A 38 9.90 10.25 11.51
N SER A 39 8.89 9.53 11.03
CA SER A 39 8.97 8.08 10.78
C SER A 39 9.88 7.70 9.62
N VAL A 40 9.86 8.45 8.50
CA VAL A 40 10.67 8.13 7.31
C VAL A 40 12.17 8.22 7.63
N PRO A 41 12.71 9.33 8.19
CA PRO A 41 14.11 9.37 8.60
C PRO A 41 14.46 8.32 9.65
N SER A 42 13.60 8.12 10.65
CA SER A 42 13.84 7.14 11.72
C SER A 42 13.94 5.72 11.17
N THR A 43 13.07 5.35 10.23
CA THR A 43 13.10 4.04 9.56
C THR A 43 14.38 3.85 8.76
N ILE A 44 14.81 4.86 8.01
CA ILE A 44 16.07 4.82 7.26
C ILE A 44 17.26 4.64 8.21
N ILE A 45 17.29 5.37 9.34
CA ILE A 45 18.35 5.25 10.34
C ILE A 45 18.38 3.85 10.95
N ILE A 46 17.24 3.34 11.42
CA ILE A 46 17.13 2.01 12.04
C ILE A 46 17.54 0.91 11.05
N ASN A 47 17.01 0.94 9.82
CA ASN A 47 17.37 -0.05 8.81
C ASN A 47 18.84 0.07 8.39
N SER A 48 19.39 1.28 8.32
CA SER A 48 20.81 1.49 8.07
C SER A 48 21.67 0.85 9.17
N LEU A 49 21.30 1.02 10.44
CA LEU A 49 22.01 0.39 11.57
C LEU A 49 21.96 -1.14 11.48
N ILE A 50 20.80 -1.72 11.17
CA ILE A 50 20.64 -3.17 11.01
C ILE A 50 21.51 -3.70 9.87
N ILE A 51 21.50 -3.04 8.71
CA ILE A 51 22.32 -3.42 7.55
C ILE A 51 23.81 -3.29 7.88
N TRP A 52 24.22 -2.22 8.57
CA TRP A 52 25.60 -2.04 9.01
C TRP A 52 26.05 -3.14 9.96
N LEU A 53 25.25 -3.47 10.97
CA LEU A 53 25.53 -4.56 11.91
C LEU A 53 25.66 -5.89 11.16
N TYR A 54 24.74 -6.17 10.25
CA TYR A 54 24.83 -7.34 9.38
C TYR A 54 26.16 -7.33 8.61
N LEU A 55 26.51 -6.27 7.90
CA LEU A 55 27.74 -6.21 7.08
C LEU A 55 29.03 -6.27 7.91
N ALA A 56 29.03 -5.76 9.15
CA ALA A 56 30.19 -5.78 10.04
C ALA A 56 30.56 -7.20 10.52
N ILE A 57 29.58 -8.10 10.63
CA ILE A 57 29.81 -9.48 11.05
C ILE A 57 30.52 -10.25 9.93
N LYS A 58 31.75 -10.72 10.21
CA LYS A 58 32.51 -11.59 9.30
C LYS A 58 31.86 -12.98 9.24
N LYS A 59 31.26 -13.31 8.10
CA LYS A 59 30.71 -14.65 7.84
C LYS A 59 31.70 -15.48 7.02
N LYS A 60 32.06 -16.67 7.52
CA LYS A 60 32.92 -17.62 6.82
C LYS A 60 32.14 -18.56 5.89
N ASN A 61 30.91 -18.91 6.26
CA ASN A 61 30.06 -19.82 5.47
C ASN A 61 29.19 -19.03 4.49
N PHE A 62 29.19 -19.46 3.23
CA PHE A 62 28.38 -18.89 2.15
C PHE A 62 26.88 -18.92 2.49
N TRP A 63 26.36 -20.02 3.03
CA TRP A 63 24.94 -20.13 3.40
C TRP A 63 24.53 -19.13 4.46
N ILE A 64 25.36 -18.94 5.49
CA ILE A 64 25.12 -17.94 6.54
C ILE A 64 25.07 -16.53 5.97
N LYS A 65 25.90 -16.24 4.95
CA LYS A 65 25.86 -14.95 4.26
C LYS A 65 24.55 -14.76 3.48
N TYR A 66 24.11 -15.74 2.70
CA TYR A 66 22.90 -15.60 1.90
C TYR A 66 21.64 -15.57 2.76
N VAL A 67 21.48 -16.54 3.66
CA VAL A 67 20.34 -16.61 4.58
C VAL A 67 20.32 -15.38 5.48
N GLY A 68 21.46 -14.97 6.04
CA GLY A 68 21.54 -13.76 6.85
C GLY A 68 21.19 -12.50 6.07
N GLY A 69 21.58 -12.39 4.79
CA GLY A 69 21.21 -11.27 3.94
C GLY A 69 19.71 -11.23 3.64
N LEU A 70 19.11 -12.39 3.36
CA LEU A 70 17.67 -12.52 3.15
C LEU A 70 16.89 -12.16 4.42
N LEU A 71 17.29 -12.69 5.58
CA LEU A 71 16.68 -12.34 6.87
C LEU A 71 16.82 -10.85 7.16
N THR A 72 17.98 -10.26 6.88
CA THR A 72 18.19 -8.80 7.01
C THR A 72 17.18 -8.02 6.17
N LEU A 73 16.97 -8.42 4.91
CA LEU A 73 15.97 -7.79 4.04
C LEU A 73 14.54 -7.95 4.56
N ILE A 74 14.16 -9.13 5.02
CA ILE A 74 12.82 -9.38 5.57
C ILE A 74 12.60 -8.51 6.81
N ILE A 75 13.59 -8.42 7.70
CA ILE A 75 13.52 -7.60 8.91
C ILE A 75 13.38 -6.12 8.56
N THR A 76 14.20 -5.59 7.65
CA THR A 76 14.13 -4.16 7.28
C THR A 76 12.81 -3.81 6.60
N LEU A 77 12.29 -4.67 5.72
CA LEU A 77 10.97 -4.48 5.11
C LEU A 77 9.85 -4.55 6.16
N THR A 78 9.92 -5.47 7.10
CA THR A 78 8.93 -5.61 8.19
C THR A 78 8.92 -4.37 9.08
N ILE A 79 10.09 -3.87 9.48
CA ILE A 79 10.22 -2.62 10.24
C ILE A 79 9.64 -1.45 9.45
N THR A 80 9.90 -1.40 8.14
CA THR A 80 9.37 -0.34 7.27
C THR A 80 7.85 -0.33 7.25
N VAL A 81 7.21 -1.50 7.14
CA VAL A 81 5.74 -1.61 7.15
C VAL A 81 5.14 -1.27 8.51
N ILE A 82 5.70 -1.83 9.59
CA ILE A 82 5.17 -1.64 10.95
C ILE A 82 5.42 -0.19 11.42
N GLY A 83 6.57 0.38 11.07
CA GLY A 83 6.95 1.74 11.43
C GLY A 83 6.30 2.83 10.57
N HIS A 84 5.58 2.48 9.50
CA HIS A 84 4.88 3.45 8.67
C HIS A 84 3.63 3.98 9.38
N PRO A 85 3.55 5.28 9.70
CA PRO A 85 2.48 5.81 10.52
C PRO A 85 1.18 5.86 9.74
N GLN A 86 0.06 5.61 10.42
CA GLN A 86 -1.28 5.84 9.90
C GLN A 86 -2.04 6.68 10.94
N GLU A 87 -1.99 8.00 10.78
CA GLU A 87 -2.74 8.93 11.62
C GLU A 87 -4.23 8.81 11.32
N PHE A 88 -5.04 8.61 12.37
CA PHE A 88 -6.51 8.51 12.28
C PHE A 88 -7.04 7.34 11.41
N LYS A 89 -6.17 6.43 10.98
CA LYS A 89 -6.52 5.22 10.25
C LYS A 89 -5.86 3.99 10.87
N PRO A 90 -6.43 2.79 10.68
CA PRO A 90 -5.79 1.55 11.13
C PRO A 90 -4.40 1.38 10.51
N SER A 91 -3.57 0.51 11.10
CA SER A 91 -2.24 0.22 10.56
C SER A 91 -2.30 -0.33 9.13
N VAL A 92 -1.18 -0.23 8.40
CA VAL A 92 -1.03 -0.76 7.03
C VAL A 92 -1.47 -2.24 6.95
N LEU A 93 -1.10 -3.04 7.96
CA LEU A 93 -1.46 -4.46 8.04
C LEU A 93 -2.96 -4.65 8.16
N VAL A 94 -3.63 -3.89 9.02
CA VAL A 94 -5.09 -4.00 9.21
C VAL A 94 -5.82 -3.57 7.93
N GLN A 95 -5.43 -2.44 7.32
CA GLN A 95 -6.01 -1.99 6.05
C GLN A 95 -5.83 -3.04 4.94
N SER A 96 -4.66 -3.69 4.87
CA SER A 96 -4.39 -4.75 3.89
C SER A 96 -5.23 -6.00 4.16
N GLN A 97 -5.42 -6.38 5.43
CA GLN A 97 -6.29 -7.50 5.80
C GLN A 97 -7.77 -7.21 5.49
N ASP A 98 -8.23 -5.99 5.76
CA ASP A 98 -9.58 -5.55 5.44
C ASP A 98 -9.81 -5.53 3.92
N ALA A 99 -8.81 -5.10 3.13
CA ALA A 99 -8.84 -5.20 1.67
C ALA A 99 -9.03 -6.65 1.19
N ILE A 100 -8.20 -7.56 1.69
CA ILE A 100 -8.27 -9.00 1.34
C ILE A 100 -9.62 -9.59 1.75
N ARG A 101 -10.10 -9.29 2.96
CA ARG A 101 -11.39 -9.78 3.47
C ARG A 101 -12.54 -9.28 2.60
N ALA A 102 -12.57 -7.98 2.29
CA ALA A 102 -13.62 -7.40 1.47
C ALA A 102 -13.69 -8.04 0.08
N ILE A 103 -12.54 -8.33 -0.54
CA ILE A 103 -12.47 -9.02 -1.84
C ILE A 103 -12.97 -10.46 -1.71
N LYS A 104 -12.52 -11.22 -0.69
CA LYS A 104 -12.96 -12.61 -0.48
C LYS A 104 -14.46 -12.74 -0.18
N GLU A 105 -15.03 -11.76 0.50
CA GLU A 105 -16.45 -11.73 0.89
C GLU A 105 -17.29 -10.86 -0.06
N MET A 106 -16.87 -10.70 -1.32
CA MET A 106 -17.54 -9.84 -2.30
C MET A 106 -19.03 -10.17 -2.50
N ASP A 107 -19.42 -11.43 -2.37
CA ASP A 107 -20.82 -11.85 -2.47
C ASP A 107 -21.68 -11.23 -1.35
N ASN A 108 -21.11 -11.03 -0.17
CA ASN A 108 -21.75 -10.43 1.00
C ASN A 108 -21.75 -8.89 0.98
N VAL A 109 -21.13 -8.28 -0.03
CA VAL A 109 -21.13 -6.82 -0.22
C VAL A 109 -22.41 -6.40 -0.92
N THR A 110 -23.09 -5.39 -0.35
CA THR A 110 -24.42 -4.93 -0.75
C THR A 110 -24.38 -3.51 -1.32
N ARG A 111 -25.45 -3.05 -1.96
CA ARG A 111 -25.54 -1.68 -2.50
C ARG A 111 -25.38 -0.62 -1.40
N ASN A 112 -25.84 -0.89 -0.18
CA ASN A 112 -25.72 0.03 0.94
C ASN A 112 -24.25 0.32 1.32
N ASP A 113 -23.32 -0.58 0.99
CA ASP A 113 -21.88 -0.36 1.19
C ASP A 113 -21.31 0.76 0.28
N LEU A 114 -22.02 1.20 -0.76
CA LEU A 114 -21.65 2.40 -1.51
C LEU A 114 -21.76 3.68 -0.67
N TYR A 115 -22.71 3.70 0.25
CA TYR A 115 -23.06 4.89 1.03
C TYR A 115 -22.46 4.81 2.44
N VAL A 116 -22.82 3.77 3.20
CA VAL A 116 -22.36 3.57 4.59
C VAL A 116 -20.83 3.47 4.67
N SER A 117 -20.24 2.80 3.69
CA SER A 117 -18.80 2.53 3.63
C SER A 117 -18.02 3.58 2.83
N GLY A 118 -18.71 4.39 2.00
CA GLY A 118 -18.13 5.49 1.23
C GLY A 118 -17.60 6.61 2.13
N SER A 119 -18.40 7.03 3.10
CA SER A 119 -18.03 8.02 4.13
C SER A 119 -16.79 7.64 4.97
N HIS A 120 -16.48 6.34 5.07
CA HIS A 120 -15.39 5.83 5.92
C HIS A 120 -14.10 5.48 5.14
N ASN A 121 -14.10 5.60 3.81
CA ASN A 121 -13.03 5.09 2.93
C ASN A 121 -12.70 3.61 3.25
N SER A 122 -13.73 2.75 3.31
CA SER A 122 -13.54 1.34 3.66
C SER A 122 -13.17 0.49 2.45
N ALA A 123 -12.53 -0.67 2.67
CA ALA A 123 -12.28 -1.65 1.63
C ALA A 123 -13.57 -2.17 0.97
N ARG A 124 -14.64 -2.36 1.75
CA ARG A 124 -15.96 -2.82 1.26
C ARG A 124 -16.57 -1.85 0.26
N TYR A 125 -16.33 -0.54 0.42
CA TYR A 125 -16.76 0.46 -0.54
C TYR A 125 -16.19 0.21 -1.94
N VAL A 126 -14.90 -0.13 -2.08
CA VAL A 126 -14.28 -0.37 -3.39
C VAL A 126 -14.89 -1.59 -4.08
N VAL A 127 -15.17 -2.64 -3.29
CA VAL A 127 -15.82 -3.85 -3.79
C VAL A 127 -17.27 -3.57 -4.20
N ALA A 128 -18.00 -2.78 -3.42
CA ALA A 128 -19.35 -2.33 -3.77
C ALA A 128 -19.35 -1.49 -5.05
N LEU A 129 -18.41 -0.54 -5.15
CA LEU A 129 -18.21 0.28 -6.33
C LEU A 129 -17.94 -0.58 -7.56
N PHE A 130 -17.10 -1.60 -7.43
CA PHE A 130 -16.82 -2.53 -8.52
C PHE A 130 -18.05 -3.38 -8.91
N LYS A 131 -18.80 -3.90 -7.93
CA LYS A 131 -19.97 -4.76 -8.14
C LYS A 131 -21.14 -4.01 -8.81
N TYR A 132 -21.38 -2.76 -8.42
CA TYR A 132 -22.52 -1.95 -8.87
C TYR A 132 -22.15 -0.84 -9.86
N ARG A 133 -20.91 -0.82 -10.39
CA ARG A 133 -20.42 0.23 -11.31
C ARG A 133 -21.35 0.52 -12.49
N ASP A 134 -22.00 -0.50 -13.07
CA ASP A 134 -22.87 -0.34 -14.24
C ASP A 134 -24.18 0.40 -13.88
N GLU A 135 -24.60 0.36 -12.62
CA GLU A 135 -25.77 1.10 -12.12
C GLU A 135 -25.42 2.56 -11.81
N ILE A 136 -24.24 2.76 -11.21
CA ILE A 136 -23.74 4.06 -10.75
C ILE A 136 -23.46 5.02 -11.92
N LEU A 137 -23.02 4.48 -13.05
CA LEU A 137 -22.63 5.28 -14.22
C LEU A 137 -23.81 5.76 -15.07
N LYS A 138 -25.05 5.35 -14.78
CA LYS A 138 -26.21 5.68 -15.62
C LYS A 138 -26.61 7.15 -15.59
N ASP A 139 -26.33 7.85 -14.49
CA ASP A 139 -26.70 9.26 -14.32
C ASP A 139 -25.49 10.22 -14.36
N GLY A 140 -24.25 9.70 -14.27
CA GLY A 140 -23.03 10.51 -14.29
C GLY A 140 -22.89 11.50 -13.12
N THR A 141 -23.71 11.35 -12.07
CA THR A 141 -23.78 12.27 -10.93
C THR A 141 -23.08 11.73 -9.68
N TYR A 142 -22.69 10.45 -9.70
CA TYR A 142 -22.13 9.79 -8.53
C TYR A 142 -20.80 10.39 -8.08
N GLN A 143 -20.70 10.65 -6.78
CA GLN A 143 -19.51 11.21 -6.15
C GLN A 143 -18.77 10.14 -5.34
N LEU A 144 -17.51 9.89 -5.71
CA LEU A 144 -16.65 8.95 -5.00
C LEU A 144 -16.51 9.33 -3.52
N TYR A 145 -16.60 8.32 -2.66
CA TYR A 145 -16.46 8.46 -1.21
C TYR A 145 -17.49 9.41 -0.59
N GLU A 146 -18.61 9.67 -1.29
CA GLU A 146 -19.62 10.66 -0.89
C GLU A 146 -19.01 12.06 -0.65
N LYS A 147 -17.95 12.40 -1.38
CA LYS A 147 -17.24 13.67 -1.25
C LYS A 147 -17.60 14.63 -2.36
N GLU A 148 -17.89 15.86 -1.96
CA GLU A 148 -18.03 16.98 -2.88
C GLU A 148 -16.70 17.28 -3.59
N ASN A 149 -16.81 17.81 -4.81
CA ASN A 149 -15.67 18.27 -5.56
C ASN A 149 -15.02 19.46 -4.85
N VAL A 150 -13.70 19.40 -4.72
CA VAL A 150 -12.88 20.50 -4.18
C VAL A 150 -11.92 20.99 -5.26
N TYR A 151 -11.37 22.19 -5.10
CA TYR A 151 -10.51 22.84 -6.10
C TYR A 151 -9.40 21.93 -6.67
N PHE A 152 -8.80 21.10 -5.82
CA PHE A 152 -7.69 20.20 -6.19
C PHE A 152 -8.12 18.75 -6.48
N ARG A 153 -9.42 18.41 -6.38
CA ARG A 153 -9.88 17.04 -6.60
C ARG A 153 -11.36 16.96 -7.01
N ASN A 154 -11.58 16.33 -8.17
CA ASN A 154 -12.89 15.97 -8.68
C ASN A 154 -13.22 14.51 -8.31
N TYR A 155 -14.27 14.31 -7.53
CA TYR A 155 -14.78 13.02 -7.08
C TYR A 155 -15.96 12.51 -7.94
N THR A 156 -16.57 13.36 -8.76
CA THR A 156 -17.65 12.96 -9.68
C THR A 156 -17.13 11.97 -10.71
N ILE A 157 -17.75 10.81 -10.87
CA ILE A 157 -17.39 9.84 -11.91
C ILE A 157 -18.38 9.98 -13.07
N LYS A 158 -17.85 10.14 -14.28
CA LYS A 158 -18.67 10.12 -15.52
C LYS A 158 -18.50 8.84 -16.32
N ASP A 159 -17.35 8.19 -16.19
CA ASP A 159 -16.99 7.00 -16.94
C ASP A 159 -16.20 6.01 -16.08
N LEU A 160 -16.28 4.72 -16.43
CA LEU A 160 -15.62 3.63 -15.73
C LEU A 160 -14.09 3.77 -15.72
N SER A 161 -13.51 4.32 -16.78
CA SER A 161 -12.07 4.59 -16.90
C SER A 161 -11.56 5.62 -15.88
N GLU A 162 -12.42 6.51 -15.39
CA GLU A 162 -12.05 7.53 -14.42
C GLU A 162 -11.93 6.99 -12.99
N ILE A 163 -12.55 5.84 -12.70
CA ILE A 163 -12.64 5.31 -11.34
C ILE A 163 -11.24 5.06 -10.79
N SER A 164 -10.40 4.33 -11.53
CA SER A 164 -9.07 3.93 -11.06
C SER A 164 -8.18 5.12 -10.71
N SER A 165 -8.27 6.23 -11.44
CA SER A 165 -7.42 7.40 -11.21
C SER A 165 -7.89 8.26 -10.03
N LYS A 166 -9.18 8.20 -9.71
CA LYS A 166 -9.82 8.96 -8.62
C LYS A 166 -9.85 8.22 -7.28
N LEU A 167 -9.67 6.90 -7.27
CA LEU A 167 -9.49 6.13 -6.03
C LEU A 167 -8.21 6.56 -5.28
N ILE A 168 -8.23 6.40 -3.96
CA ILE A 168 -7.15 6.90 -3.08
C ILE A 168 -6.37 5.73 -2.50
N GLY A 169 -5.04 5.82 -2.53
CA GLY A 169 -4.15 4.86 -1.86
C GLY A 169 -4.37 3.41 -2.31
N TYR A 170 -4.42 2.50 -1.33
CA TYR A 170 -4.53 1.06 -1.55
C TYR A 170 -5.84 0.65 -2.26
N HIS A 171 -6.86 1.50 -2.28
CA HIS A 171 -8.07 1.27 -3.07
C HIS A 171 -7.77 1.18 -4.58
N LYS A 172 -6.74 1.88 -5.08
CA LYS A 172 -6.29 1.75 -6.48
C LYS A 172 -5.81 0.33 -6.78
N VAL A 173 -5.08 -0.27 -5.83
CA VAL A 173 -4.57 -1.64 -5.96
C VAL A 173 -5.72 -2.63 -5.91
N MET A 174 -6.68 -2.43 -5.01
CA MET A 174 -7.90 -3.24 -4.97
C MET A 174 -8.67 -3.19 -6.29
N TRP A 175 -8.88 -2.00 -6.85
CA TRP A 175 -9.56 -1.83 -8.13
C TRP A 175 -8.81 -2.50 -9.28
N TRP A 176 -7.48 -2.30 -9.34
CA TRP A 176 -6.63 -2.97 -10.31
C TRP A 176 -6.74 -4.50 -10.19
N TYR A 177 -6.73 -5.04 -8.97
CA TYR A 177 -6.88 -6.47 -8.73
C TYR A 177 -8.24 -6.98 -9.25
N LEU A 178 -9.34 -6.37 -8.82
CA LEU A 178 -10.70 -6.77 -9.22
C LEU A 178 -10.92 -6.69 -10.74
N ASN A 179 -10.41 -5.63 -11.37
CA ASN A 179 -10.55 -5.45 -12.81
C ASN A 179 -9.75 -6.50 -13.61
N ASN A 180 -8.60 -6.94 -13.11
CA ASN A 180 -7.80 -7.99 -13.74
C ASN A 180 -8.29 -9.39 -13.38
N GLU A 181 -8.79 -9.64 -12.17
CA GLU A 181 -9.36 -10.94 -11.79
C GLU A 181 -10.50 -11.35 -12.72
N ARG A 182 -11.31 -10.38 -13.17
CA ARG A 182 -12.34 -10.62 -14.18
C ARG A 182 -11.79 -11.04 -15.55
N LEU A 183 -10.58 -10.59 -15.90
CA LEU A 183 -9.86 -11.01 -17.11
C LEU A 183 -9.31 -12.45 -16.98
N PHE A 184 -9.00 -12.91 -15.77
CA PHE A 184 -8.47 -14.25 -15.52
C PHE A 184 -9.53 -15.31 -15.23
N ASN A 185 -10.69 -14.91 -14.67
CA ASN A 185 -11.76 -15.84 -14.28
C ASN A 185 -12.95 -15.88 -15.27
N GLY A 186 -12.90 -15.15 -16.38
CA GLY A 186 -13.70 -15.45 -17.59
C GLY A 186 -15.22 -15.50 -17.42
N VAL A 187 -15.80 -14.75 -16.49
CA VAL A 187 -17.27 -14.64 -16.39
C VAL A 187 -17.74 -13.58 -17.40
N TRP A 188 -18.08 -14.07 -18.60
CA TRP A 188 -18.86 -13.38 -19.63
C TRP A 188 -20.34 -13.35 -19.24
#